data_AF-A0A1V3WPQ2-F1
#
_entry.id   AF-A0A1V3WPQ2-F1
#
_cell.length_a   1.000
_cell.length_b   1.000
_cell.length_c   1.000
_cell.angle_alpha   90.00
_cell.angle_beta   90.00
_cell.angle_gamma   90.00
#
_symmetry.space_group_name_H-M   'P 1'
#
loop_
_entity.id
_entity.type
_entity.pdbx_description
1 polymer ?
#
loop_
_entity_poly.entity_id
_entity_poly.type
_entity_poly.pdbx_seq_one_letter_code
_entity_poly.pdbx_strand_id
1 'polypeptide(L)'
;MHERSVQFSVNGNSVAASVEPRMTLADFLRDKCGLTGTHLGCEHGACGACTVLLDGAAVRSCLLFAVQADGMEVTTVEGVASPAASFRRCNRRCGSAMDCNAAFARPVSSCRLPRS
;
A
#
# COMPACT_ATOMS: atom_id res chain seq x y z
N MET A 1 -2.06 28.26 5.66
CA MET A 1 -1.61 26.92 5.21
C MET A 1 -2.82 26.31 4.52
N HIS A 2 -2.73 25.96 3.22
CA HIS A 2 -3.91 25.56 2.46
C HIS A 2 -4.16 24.06 2.61
N GLU A 3 -5.24 23.70 3.27
CA GLU A 3 -5.73 22.33 3.38
C GLU A 3 -6.57 21.99 2.14
N ARG A 4 -6.43 20.77 1.60
CA ARG A 4 -7.25 20.28 0.49
C ARG A 4 -8.10 19.12 0.99
N SER A 5 -9.41 19.20 0.76
CA SER A 5 -10.32 18.08 0.95
C SER A 5 -10.04 17.03 -0.11
N VAL A 6 -9.72 15.82 0.33
CA VAL A 6 -9.54 14.64 -0.53
C VAL A 6 -10.52 13.55 -0.13
N GLN A 7 -10.95 12.76 -1.11
CA GLN A 7 -11.84 11.63 -0.91
C GLN A 7 -11.35 10.43 -1.72
N PHE A 8 -11.08 9.31 -1.07
CA PHE A 8 -10.66 8.08 -1.72
C PHE A 8 -11.06 6.86 -0.90
N SER A 9 -11.05 5.68 -1.52
CA SER A 9 -11.48 4.44 -0.87
C SER A 9 -10.27 3.70 -0.31
N VAL A 10 -10.25 3.41 0.99
CA VAL A 10 -9.20 2.62 1.65
C VAL A 10 -9.77 1.27 2.06
N ASN A 11 -9.27 0.18 1.49
CA ASN A 11 -9.75 -1.19 1.75
C ASN A 11 -11.28 -1.34 1.59
N GLY A 12 -11.86 -0.63 0.62
CA GLY A 12 -13.32 -0.60 0.37
C GLY A 12 -14.11 0.37 1.26
N ASN A 13 -13.48 1.07 2.22
CA ASN A 13 -14.11 2.12 3.01
C ASN A 13 -13.80 3.49 2.40
N SER A 14 -14.82 4.25 2.02
CA SER A 14 -14.62 5.63 1.57
C SER A 14 -14.19 6.52 2.72
N VAL A 15 -13.02 7.14 2.60
CA VAL A 15 -12.44 8.07 3.57
C VAL A 15 -12.40 9.45 2.92
N ALA A 16 -12.98 10.44 3.61
CA ALA A 16 -12.90 11.84 3.23
C ALA A 16 -12.21 12.61 4.35
N ALA A 17 -11.16 13.36 4.02
CA ALA A 17 -10.39 14.12 4.99
C ALA A 17 -9.74 15.36 4.36
N SER A 18 -9.55 16.41 5.16
CA SER A 18 -8.71 17.53 4.76
C SER A 18 -7.24 17.18 5.05
N VAL A 19 -6.42 17.23 4.01
CA VAL A 19 -4.99 16.92 4.07
C VAL A 19 -4.17 18.09 3.55
N GLU A 20 -2.94 18.19 4.04
CA GLU A 20 -1.98 19.11 3.45
C GLU A 20 -1.49 18.57 2.09
N PRO A 21 -1.25 19.45 1.09
CA PRO A 21 -0.76 19.03 -0.23
C PRO A 21 0.58 18.29 -0.21
N ARG A 22 1.37 18.48 0.85
CA ARG A 22 2.67 17.85 1.09
C ARG A 22 2.57 16.54 1.89
N MET A 23 1.37 16.17 2.34
CA MET A 23 1.16 14.95 3.13
C MET A 23 1.27 13.73 2.21
N THR A 24 2.16 12.80 2.58
CA THR A 24 2.33 11.56 1.85
C THR A 24 1.14 10.62 2.12
N LEU A 25 0.90 9.69 1.19
CA LEU A 25 -0.14 8.67 1.37
C LEU A 25 0.21 7.74 2.55
N ALA A 26 1.51 7.46 2.77
CA ALA A 26 1.96 6.67 3.90
C ALA A 26 1.62 7.33 5.25
N ASP A 27 1.88 8.63 5.38
CA ASP A 27 1.50 9.40 6.57
C ASP A 27 -0.01 9.42 6.74
N PHE A 28 -0.77 9.62 5.66
CA PHE A 28 -2.23 9.61 5.75
C PHE A 28 -2.77 8.28 6.28
N LEU A 29 -2.31 7.15 5.74
CA LEU A 29 -2.78 5.83 6.15
C LEU A 29 -2.44 5.53 7.62
N ARG A 30 -1.29 6.02 8.10
CA ARG A 30 -0.84 5.81 9.48
C ARG A 30 -1.54 6.74 10.46
N ASP A 31 -1.59 8.03 10.15
CA ASP A 31 -2.04 9.08 11.06
C ASP A 31 -3.56 9.25 11.06
N LYS A 32 -4.20 9.11 9.88
CA LYS A 32 -5.66 9.24 9.73
C LYS A 32 -6.38 7.90 9.82
N CYS A 33 -5.87 6.87 9.15
CA CYS A 33 -6.52 5.55 9.13
C CYS A 33 -6.02 4.60 10.23
N GLY A 34 -4.92 4.91 10.92
CA GLY A 34 -4.36 4.04 11.95
C GLY A 34 -3.83 2.70 11.43
N LEU A 35 -3.59 2.59 10.12
CA LEU A 35 -3.16 1.35 9.47
C LEU A 35 -1.65 1.17 9.65
N THR A 36 -1.28 0.27 10.56
CA THR A 36 0.10 0.08 11.00
C THR A 36 0.89 -0.93 10.17
N GLY A 37 0.24 -1.72 9.31
CA GLY A 37 0.88 -2.70 8.44
C GLY A 37 1.70 -2.07 7.32
N THR A 38 1.41 -0.82 6.95
CA THR A 38 2.24 -0.03 6.03
C THR A 38 3.36 0.65 6.81
N HIS A 39 4.57 0.09 6.74
CA HIS A 39 5.73 0.60 7.47
C HIS A 39 6.54 1.60 6.64
N LEU A 40 6.84 2.75 7.24
CA LEU A 40 7.86 3.67 6.77
C LEU A 40 9.21 3.18 7.30
N GLY A 41 10.02 2.59 6.42
CA GLY A 41 11.37 2.12 6.78
C GLY A 41 12.47 3.05 6.28
N CYS A 42 12.42 3.39 5.00
CA CYS A 42 13.50 4.07 4.31
C CYS A 42 13.10 5.39 3.66
N GLU A 43 11.80 5.73 3.63
CA GLU A 43 11.20 6.97 3.08
C GLU A 43 11.62 7.44 1.66
N HIS A 44 12.49 6.68 0.99
CA HIS A 44 13.02 6.96 -0.34
C HIS A 44 12.64 5.86 -1.36
N GLY A 45 11.70 4.96 -1.00
CA GLY A 45 11.21 3.90 -1.88
C GLY A 45 12.12 2.67 -2.07
N ALA A 46 13.31 2.66 -1.45
CA ALA A 46 14.30 1.59 -1.60
C ALA A 46 13.93 0.25 -0.91
N CYS A 47 13.19 0.33 0.20
CA CYS A 47 12.89 -0.79 1.09
C CYS A 47 11.58 -1.52 0.76
N GLY A 48 10.67 -0.89 0.02
CA GLY A 48 9.38 -1.48 -0.34
C GLY A 48 8.44 -1.80 0.84
N ALA A 49 8.72 -1.30 2.04
CA ALA A 49 7.86 -1.52 3.21
C ALA A 49 6.55 -0.67 3.16
N CYS A 50 6.56 0.41 2.37
CA CYS A 50 5.45 1.35 2.20
C CYS A 50 4.55 0.99 1.00
N THR A 51 4.44 -0.28 0.61
CA THR A 51 3.74 -0.62 -0.66
C THR A 51 2.25 -0.79 -0.44
N VAL A 52 1.46 -0.19 -1.33
CA VAL A 52 0.00 -0.29 -1.36
C VAL A 52 -0.45 -0.56 -2.80
N LEU A 53 -1.65 -1.13 -2.99
CA LEU A 53 -2.31 -1.10 -4.30
C LEU A 53 -3.04 0.22 -4.41
N LEU A 54 -2.98 0.80 -5.59
CA LEU A 54 -3.76 1.94 -5.98
C LEU A 54 -4.41 1.57 -7.32
N ASP A 55 -5.73 1.39 -7.33
CA ASP A 55 -6.53 0.81 -8.42
C ASP A 55 -5.94 -0.51 -8.97
N GLY A 56 -5.41 -1.34 -8.08
CA GLY A 56 -4.79 -2.63 -8.42
C GLY A 56 -3.34 -2.56 -8.90
N ALA A 57 -2.74 -1.36 -9.00
CA ALA A 57 -1.32 -1.19 -9.28
C ALA A 57 -0.50 -1.04 -7.99
N ALA A 58 0.59 -1.80 -7.84
CA ALA A 58 1.47 -1.68 -6.69
C ALA A 58 2.31 -0.40 -6.76
N VAL A 59 2.06 0.53 -5.84
CA VAL A 59 2.75 1.82 -5.73
C VAL A 59 3.38 2.01 -4.36
N ARG A 60 4.39 2.89 -4.28
CA ARG A 60 5.06 3.24 -3.02
C ARG A 60 4.33 4.42 -2.39
N SER A 61 3.60 4.19 -1.30
CA SER A 61 2.82 5.24 -0.61
C SER A 61 3.69 6.34 -0.01
N CYS A 62 4.97 6.07 0.24
CA CYS A 62 5.92 7.04 0.74
C CYS A 62 6.45 8.04 -0.32
N LEU A 63 6.23 7.77 -1.61
CA LEU A 63 6.60 8.67 -2.71
C LEU A 63 5.38 9.32 -3.37
N LEU A 64 4.17 8.96 -2.94
CA LEU A 64 2.91 9.45 -3.47
C LEU A 64 2.25 10.38 -2.45
N PHE A 65 1.68 11.49 -2.91
CA PHE A 65 0.94 12.40 -2.04
C PHE A 65 -0.53 11.96 -1.93
N ALA A 66 -1.14 12.20 -0.77
CA ALA A 66 -2.55 11.89 -0.54
C ALA A 66 -3.48 12.61 -1.54
N VAL A 67 -3.12 13.83 -1.95
CA VAL A 67 -3.85 14.59 -2.98
C VAL A 67 -3.78 13.99 -4.38
N GLN A 68 -2.82 13.10 -4.66
CA GLN A 68 -2.72 12.41 -5.94
C GLN A 68 -3.56 11.14 -5.98
N ALA A 69 -3.87 10.58 -4.82
CA ALA A 69 -4.75 9.41 -4.68
C ALA A 69 -6.22 9.79 -4.59
N ASP A 70 -6.55 11.08 -4.73
CA ASP A 70 -7.93 11.57 -4.71
C ASP A 70 -8.79 10.89 -5.79
N GLY A 71 -9.92 10.31 -5.38
CA GLY A 71 -10.83 9.56 -6.25
C GLY A 71 -10.40 8.12 -6.56
N MET A 72 -9.29 7.63 -6.03
CA MET A 72 -8.74 6.31 -6.34
C MET A 72 -9.06 5.27 -5.26
N GLU A 73 -8.91 3.98 -5.57
CA GLU A 73 -9.02 2.91 -4.57
C GLU A 73 -7.63 2.48 -4.06
N VAL A 74 -7.38 2.70 -2.78
CA VAL A 74 -6.16 2.29 -2.08
C VAL A 74 -6.43 1.00 -1.30
N THR A 75 -5.69 -0.06 -1.62
CA THR A 75 -5.69 -1.31 -0.84
C THR A 75 -4.36 -1.50 -0.14
N THR A 76 -4.39 -1.62 1.18
CA THR A 76 -3.19 -1.89 1.99
C THR A 76 -3.07 -3.38 2.28
N VAL A 77 -1.94 -3.79 2.88
CA VAL A 77 -1.68 -5.19 3.24
C VAL A 77 -2.76 -5.78 4.16
N GLU A 78 -3.35 -4.96 5.02
CA GLU A 78 -4.45 -5.32 5.92
C GLU A 78 -5.74 -5.66 5.14
N GLY A 79 -6.01 -4.96 4.04
CA GLY A 79 -7.12 -5.28 3.14
C GLY A 79 -6.88 -6.54 2.31
N VAL A 80 -5.62 -6.80 1.94
CA VAL A 80 -5.23 -8.01 1.18
C VAL A 80 -5.27 -9.28 2.05
N ALA A 81 -5.08 -9.15 3.36
CA ALA A 81 -5.26 -10.28 4.29
C ALA A 81 -6.74 -10.69 4.47
N SER A 82 -7.69 -9.85 4.02
CA SER A 82 -9.12 -10.18 4.04
C SER A 82 -9.49 -11.07 2.83
N PRO A 83 -10.21 -12.18 3.01
CA PRO A 83 -10.38 -13.25 2.00
C PRO A 83 -11.22 -12.88 0.76
N ALA A 84 -11.59 -11.60 0.57
CA ALA A 84 -12.44 -11.15 -0.53
C ALA A 84 -11.67 -10.75 -1.80
N ALA A 85 -10.38 -10.40 -1.69
CA ALA A 85 -9.56 -10.10 -2.87
C ALA A 85 -8.99 -11.41 -3.44
N SER A 86 -9.58 -11.89 -4.54
CA SER A 86 -9.14 -13.06 -5.28
C SER A 86 -7.78 -12.83 -5.96
N PHE A 87 -6.71 -12.67 -5.19
CA PHE A 87 -5.35 -12.68 -5.70
C PHE A 87 -4.83 -14.11 -5.69
N ARG A 88 -4.44 -14.60 -6.87
CA ARG A 88 -3.94 -15.96 -7.08
C ARG A 88 -2.91 -16.29 -6.00
N ARG A 89 -3.24 -17.29 -5.19
CA ARG A 89 -2.34 -18.01 -4.29
C ARG A 89 -1.04 -18.30 -5.02
N CYS A 90 0.01 -17.51 -4.77
CA CYS A 90 1.36 -17.90 -5.13
C CYS A 90 1.69 -19.09 -4.23
N ASN A 91 1.63 -20.29 -4.80
CA ASN A 91 1.76 -21.59 -4.14
C ASN A 91 3.19 -21.87 -3.64
N ARG A 92 3.77 -20.98 -2.83
CA ARG A 92 5.01 -21.30 -2.12
C ARG A 92 5.18 -20.39 -0.91
N ARG A 93 4.61 -20.86 0.20
CA ARG A 93 5.13 -20.67 1.56
C ARG A 93 5.61 -19.23 1.87
N CYS A 94 4.69 -18.27 1.97
CA CYS A 94 4.97 -17.04 2.73
C CYS A 94 4.83 -17.39 4.22
N GLY A 95 5.93 -17.35 4.96
CA GLY A 95 6.01 -17.86 6.34
C GLY A 95 5.58 -16.85 7.40
N SER A 96 5.45 -15.57 7.06
CA SER A 96 5.09 -14.50 7.99
C SER A 96 4.51 -13.27 7.28
N ALA A 97 3.84 -12.39 8.03
CA ALA A 97 3.25 -11.15 7.51
C ALA A 97 4.27 -10.20 6.83
N MET A 98 5.56 -10.29 7.20
CA MET A 98 6.65 -9.53 6.55
C MET A 98 6.92 -10.00 5.10
N ASP A 99 6.67 -11.27 4.79
CA ASP A 99 6.85 -11.81 3.44
C ASP A 99 5.74 -11.34 2.48
N CYS A 100 4.54 -11.06 2.99
CA CYS A 100 3.43 -10.54 2.19
C CYS A 100 3.68 -9.08 1.74
N ASN A 101 4.28 -8.25 2.58
CA ASN A 101 4.65 -6.89 2.19
C ASN A 101 5.79 -6.90 1.15
N ALA A 102 6.71 -7.87 1.24
CA ALA A 102 7.73 -8.10 0.22
C ALA A 102 7.16 -8.65 -1.11
N ALA A 103 6.08 -9.44 -1.08
CA ALA A 103 5.41 -9.96 -2.28
C ALA A 103 4.86 -8.82 -3.17
N PHE A 104 4.47 -7.70 -2.56
CA PHE A 104 4.10 -6.46 -3.24
C PHE A 104 5.29 -5.72 -3.89
N ALA A 105 6.48 -5.88 -3.32
CA ALA A 105 7.68 -5.16 -3.74
C ALA A 105 8.53 -5.91 -4.78
N ARG A 106 8.24 -7.19 -5.04
CA ARG A 106 9.01 -8.02 -5.98
C ARG A 106 8.31 -8.08 -7.34
N PRO A 107 8.97 -7.70 -8.44
CA PRO A 107 8.45 -8.03 -9.77
C PRO A 107 8.41 -9.57 -9.89
N VAL A 108 7.32 -10.09 -10.48
CA VAL A 108 7.10 -11.54 -10.76
C VAL A 108 8.33 -12.20 -11.43
N SER A 109 9.16 -11.42 -12.13
CA SER A 109 10.38 -11.83 -12.81
C SER A 109 11.58 -12.18 -11.91
N SER A 110 11.57 -11.81 -10.62
CA SER A 110 12.66 -12.10 -9.66
C SER A 110 12.52 -13.48 -8.98
N CYS A 111 11.45 -14.23 -9.28
CA CYS A 111 11.29 -15.59 -8.81
C CYS A 111 12.22 -16.52 -9.60
N ARG A 112 13.51 -16.56 -9.21
CA ARG A 112 14.43 -17.62 -9.63
C ARG A 112 13.86 -18.94 -9.12
N LEU A 113 13.27 -19.69 -10.05
CA LEU A 113 13.04 -21.13 -9.91
C LEU A 113 14.32 -21.76 -9.36
N PRO A 114 14.27 -22.59 -8.31
CA PRO A 114 15.37 -23.50 -8.06
C PRO A 114 15.50 -24.36 -9.31
N ARG A 115 16.58 -24.18 -10.08
CA ARG A 115 16.97 -25.18 -11.06
C ARG A 115 17.28 -26.45 -10.26
N SER A 116 16.60 -27.52 -10.66
CA SER A 116 16.74 -28.92 -10.25
C SER A 116 18.09 -29.29 -9.65
#